data_AF-A0A6I2R6U9-F1
#
_entry.id   AF-A0A6I2R6U9-F1
#
_cell.length_a   1.000
_cell.length_b   1.000
_cell.length_c   1.000
_cell.angle_alpha   90.00
_cell.angle_beta   90.00
_cell.angle_gamma   90.00
#
_symmetry.space_group_name_H-M   'P 1'
#
loop_
_entity.id
_entity.type
_entity.pdbx_description
1 polymer ?
#
loop_
_entity_poly.entity_id
_entity_poly.type
_entity_poly.pdbx_seq_one_letter_code
_entity_poly.pdbx_strand_id
1 'polypeptide(L)'
;MQKKGFIRQLNELIPRPDPVTTEALYRFDRECAESEYMDMLTALRVVARNFSEETLQGAYEIIQHQNAALPSEMFAAAVYLQAGRTPAEVSGLAREGRLMGFFGPERPEEPSRIAACTMVEAGREQRFYTMDFGRFNPQHALKMAIAYGRKAGISVTQAMACLTLDQPEFAAKPGGPRCILHGWGSELTEALFQLPADCPAVAAHITCNADLGIAEVAYHPLWLERSQSQASMQPQM
;
A
#
# COMPACT_ATOMS: atom_id res chain seq x y z
N MET A 1 22.31 10.84 9.06
CA MET A 1 22.17 12.23 8.56
C MET A 1 22.36 13.24 9.71
N GLN A 2 22.95 14.41 9.46
CA GLN A 2 23.07 15.47 10.49
C GLN A 2 21.73 16.20 10.70
N LYS A 3 21.42 16.58 11.94
CA LYS A 3 20.16 17.27 12.33
C LYS A 3 19.78 18.44 11.41
N LYS A 4 20.72 19.34 11.14
CA LYS A 4 20.50 20.50 10.24
C LYS A 4 20.05 20.08 8.83
N GLY A 5 20.62 18.99 8.31
CA GLY A 5 20.27 18.45 7.00
C GLY A 5 18.88 17.79 6.97
N PHE A 6 18.48 17.11 8.05
CA PHE A 6 17.14 16.53 8.18
C PHE A 6 16.08 17.63 8.24
N ILE A 7 16.26 18.61 9.13
CA ILE A 7 15.34 19.73 9.31
C ILE A 7 15.15 20.51 8.01
N ARG A 8 16.25 20.82 7.30
CA ARG A 8 16.17 21.52 6.01
C ARG A 8 15.32 20.74 5.01
N GLN A 9 15.59 19.44 4.85
CA GLN A 9 14.88 18.62 3.88
C GLN A 9 13.39 18.44 4.23
N LEU A 10 13.04 18.34 5.52
CA LEU A 10 11.63 18.33 5.92
C LEU A 10 10.95 19.67 5.64
N ASN A 11 11.60 20.79 5.93
CA ASN A 11 11.02 22.11 5.67
C ASN A 11 10.83 22.39 4.17
N GLU A 12 11.64 21.78 3.31
CA GLU A 12 11.47 21.83 1.85
C GLU A 12 10.34 20.90 1.35
N LEU A 13 10.08 19.80 2.06
CA LEU A 13 9.15 18.76 1.66
C LEU A 13 7.71 19.00 2.16
N ILE A 14 7.58 19.42 3.42
CA ILE A 14 6.29 19.53 4.10
C ILE A 14 5.62 20.87 3.76
N PRO A 15 4.32 20.90 3.42
CA PRO A 15 3.65 22.14 3.02
C PRO A 15 3.65 23.23 4.10
N ARG A 16 3.42 22.85 5.36
CA ARG A 16 3.36 23.74 6.51
C ARG A 16 4.16 23.15 7.68
N PRO A 17 5.50 23.20 7.61
CA PRO A 17 6.34 22.62 8.65
C PRO A 17 6.26 23.45 9.93
N ASP A 18 6.22 22.77 11.07
CA ASP A 18 6.28 23.36 12.41
C ASP A 18 7.58 22.94 13.13
N PRO A 19 8.34 23.88 13.73
CA PRO A 19 9.59 23.54 14.40
C PRO A 19 9.47 22.48 15.50
N VAL A 20 8.35 22.46 16.26
CA VAL A 20 8.16 21.51 17.36
C VAL A 20 7.97 20.10 16.83
N THR A 21 7.14 19.95 15.80
CA THR A 21 6.83 18.68 15.12
C THR A 21 8.04 18.16 14.37
N THR A 22 8.76 19.04 13.67
CA THR A 22 10.02 18.69 12.98
C THR A 22 11.07 18.20 13.97
N GLU A 23 11.18 18.83 15.15
CA GLU A 23 12.09 18.38 16.20
C GLU A 23 11.68 17.03 16.78
N ALA A 24 10.38 16.81 16.99
CA ALA A 24 9.84 15.53 17.47
C ALA A 24 10.13 14.40 16.47
N LEU A 25 9.89 14.63 15.16
CA LEU A 25 10.20 13.65 14.11
C LEU A 25 11.68 13.33 14.04
N TYR A 26 12.55 14.33 14.20
CA TYR A 26 13.99 14.08 14.22
C TYR A 26 14.41 13.15 15.37
N ARG A 27 13.84 13.32 16.56
CA ARG A 27 14.13 12.45 17.71
C ARG A 27 13.59 11.05 17.48
N PHE A 28 12.36 10.95 17.01
CA PHE A 28 11.73 9.67 16.72
C PHE A 28 12.45 8.89 15.61
N ASP A 29 12.86 9.56 14.52
CA ASP A 29 13.67 8.97 13.45
C ASP A 29 14.99 8.38 13.98
N ARG A 30 15.64 9.09 14.91
CA ARG A 30 16.87 8.62 15.56
C ARG A 30 16.65 7.37 16.42
N GLU A 31 15.51 7.24 17.06
CA GLU A 31 15.12 6.05 17.83
C GLU A 31 14.78 4.88 16.91
N CYS A 32 14.08 5.14 15.80
CA CYS A 32 13.70 4.11 14.82
C CYS A 32 14.86 3.57 14.01
N ALA A 33 15.86 4.41 13.68
CA ALA A 33 16.97 4.07 12.78
C ALA A 33 17.81 2.86 13.22
N GLU A 34 17.67 2.39 14.45
CA GLU A 34 18.34 1.17 14.93
C GLU A 34 17.57 -0.13 14.59
N SER A 35 16.31 -0.02 14.20
CA SER A 35 15.38 -1.16 14.04
C SER A 35 14.60 -1.18 12.73
N GLU A 36 14.48 -0.04 12.04
CA GLU A 36 13.69 0.08 10.82
C GLU A 36 14.56 0.05 9.55
N TYR A 37 14.04 -0.55 8.48
CA TYR A 37 14.71 -0.62 7.17
C TYR A 37 14.63 0.70 6.39
N MET A 38 13.66 1.56 6.71
CA MET A 38 13.38 2.83 6.06
C MET A 38 13.44 3.97 7.09
N ASP A 39 14.05 5.10 6.72
CA ASP A 39 14.05 6.31 7.55
C ASP A 39 12.80 7.18 7.32
N MET A 40 12.48 8.04 8.30
CA MET A 40 11.27 8.84 8.32
C MET A 40 11.21 9.83 7.14
N LEU A 41 12.35 10.40 6.75
CA LEU A 41 12.41 11.34 5.63
C LEU A 41 12.07 10.64 4.30
N THR A 42 12.57 9.43 4.12
CA THR A 42 12.30 8.61 2.93
C THR A 42 10.83 8.21 2.90
N ALA A 43 10.27 7.79 4.03
CA ALA A 43 8.85 7.48 4.15
C ALA A 43 7.95 8.67 3.76
N LEU A 44 8.23 9.87 4.28
CA LEU A 44 7.48 11.08 3.94
C LEU A 44 7.64 11.49 2.47
N ARG A 45 8.81 11.26 1.85
CA ARG A 45 8.99 11.48 0.41
C ARG A 45 8.17 10.51 -0.44
N VAL A 46 8.03 9.26 0.00
CA VAL A 46 7.14 8.29 -0.65
C VAL A 46 5.69 8.79 -0.55
N VAL A 47 5.26 9.28 0.61
CA VAL A 47 3.93 9.87 0.78
C VAL A 47 3.73 11.06 -0.16
N ALA A 48 4.67 12.01 -0.16
CA ALA A 48 4.61 13.22 -0.99
C ALA A 48 4.47 12.94 -2.49
N ARG A 49 5.00 11.81 -2.97
CA ARG A 49 4.97 11.46 -4.40
C ARG A 49 3.70 10.71 -4.83
N ASN A 50 2.95 10.16 -3.87
CA ASN A 50 1.82 9.27 -4.13
C ASN A 50 0.48 9.77 -3.58
N PHE A 51 0.47 10.82 -2.76
CA PHE A 51 -0.73 11.38 -2.15
C PHE A 51 -0.76 12.90 -2.27
N SER A 52 -1.89 13.49 -1.87
CA SER A 52 -2.06 14.94 -1.83
C SER A 52 -1.16 15.63 -0.80
N GLU A 53 -0.92 16.93 -0.98
CA GLU A 53 -0.22 17.76 0.01
C GLU A 53 -0.92 17.77 1.38
N GLU A 54 -2.25 17.73 1.40
CA GLU A 54 -3.04 17.64 2.63
C GLU A 54 -2.78 16.32 3.37
N THR A 55 -2.74 15.20 2.64
CA THR A 55 -2.37 13.90 3.21
C THR A 55 -0.93 13.88 3.72
N LEU A 56 0.02 14.48 2.98
CA LEU A 56 1.40 14.61 3.42
C LEU A 56 1.50 15.41 4.72
N GLN A 57 0.79 16.53 4.81
CA GLN A 57 0.72 17.34 6.03
C GLN A 57 0.14 16.53 7.19
N GLY A 58 -0.97 15.83 6.97
CA GLY A 58 -1.58 14.98 7.98
C GLY A 58 -0.64 13.88 8.48
N ALA A 59 0.12 13.23 7.58
CA ALA A 59 1.08 12.19 7.93
C ALA A 59 2.23 12.73 8.80
N TYR A 60 2.72 13.93 8.46
CA TYR A 60 3.71 14.65 9.25
C TYR A 60 3.19 15.01 10.66
N GLU A 61 1.91 15.34 10.79
CA GLU A 61 1.29 15.77 12.06
C GLU A 61 0.92 14.62 13.01
N ILE A 62 0.92 13.36 12.55
CA ILE A 62 0.57 12.19 13.40
C ILE A 62 1.37 12.18 14.71
N ILE A 63 2.66 12.53 14.66
CA ILE A 63 3.55 12.53 15.83
C ILE A 63 3.13 13.52 16.92
N GLN A 64 2.29 14.51 16.61
CA GLN A 64 1.77 15.46 17.60
C GLN A 64 0.73 14.80 18.52
N HIS A 65 0.27 13.59 18.18
CA HIS A 65 -0.68 12.82 18.96
C HIS A 65 0.02 11.76 19.83
N GLN A 66 -0.76 10.90 20.48
CA GLN A 66 -0.26 9.98 21.50
C GLN A 66 0.76 8.96 20.96
N ASN A 67 0.69 8.62 19.67
CA ASN A 67 1.57 7.65 19.04
C ASN A 67 1.98 8.14 17.65
N ALA A 68 3.25 7.98 17.30
CA ALA A 68 3.74 8.19 15.95
C ALA A 68 3.51 6.91 15.12
N ALA A 69 3.31 7.06 13.82
CA ALA A 69 3.46 5.93 12.91
C ALA A 69 4.95 5.70 12.62
N LEU A 70 5.36 4.44 12.54
CA LEU A 70 6.72 4.07 12.14
C LEU A 70 6.96 4.45 10.67
N PRO A 71 8.22 4.63 10.23
CA PRO A 71 8.53 4.85 8.81
C PRO A 71 7.87 3.82 7.88
N SER A 72 7.88 2.54 8.27
CA SER A 72 7.25 1.43 7.53
C SER A 72 5.71 1.49 7.51
N GLU A 73 5.08 2.22 8.44
CA GLU A 73 3.63 2.38 8.55
C GLU A 73 3.09 3.63 7.83
N MET A 74 3.97 4.56 7.43
CA MET A 74 3.57 5.85 6.87
C MET A 74 2.73 5.75 5.59
N PHE A 75 2.98 4.73 4.76
CA PHE A 75 2.17 4.55 3.56
C PHE A 75 0.74 4.12 3.89
N ALA A 76 0.57 3.22 4.87
CA ALA A 76 -0.75 2.82 5.37
C ALA A 76 -1.47 4.01 6.03
N ALA A 77 -0.74 4.79 6.84
CA ALA A 77 -1.25 6.01 7.46
C ALA A 77 -1.78 6.99 6.41
N ALA A 78 -1.00 7.23 5.35
CA ALA A 78 -1.39 8.11 4.25
C ALA A 78 -2.64 7.62 3.50
N VAL A 79 -2.84 6.30 3.33
CA VAL A 79 -4.08 5.75 2.78
C VAL A 79 -5.28 6.15 3.63
N TYR A 80 -5.22 5.95 4.95
CA TYR A 80 -6.33 6.31 5.83
C TYR A 80 -6.60 7.82 5.84
N LEU A 81 -5.56 8.65 5.86
CA LEU A 81 -5.68 10.11 5.78
C LEU A 81 -6.32 10.55 4.46
N GLN A 82 -5.86 10.01 3.32
CA GLN A 82 -6.41 10.33 2.00
C GLN A 82 -7.87 9.83 1.86
N ALA A 83 -8.25 8.79 2.59
CA ALA A 83 -9.63 8.32 2.73
C ALA A 83 -10.48 9.17 3.70
N GLY A 84 -9.91 10.23 4.29
CA GLY A 84 -10.63 11.22 5.10
C GLY A 84 -10.52 11.02 6.61
N ARG A 85 -9.66 10.12 7.10
CA ARG A 85 -9.35 10.02 8.53
C ARG A 85 -8.50 11.21 8.97
N THR A 86 -8.63 11.58 10.24
CA THR A 86 -7.81 12.61 10.88
C THR A 86 -6.47 12.04 11.38
N PRO A 87 -5.41 12.87 11.54
CA PRO A 87 -4.14 12.42 12.11
C PRO A 87 -4.29 11.80 13.53
N ALA A 88 -5.26 12.27 14.32
CA ALA A 88 -5.55 11.72 15.64
C ALA A 88 -6.14 10.29 15.58
N GLU A 89 -7.07 10.04 14.66
CA GLU A 89 -7.61 8.69 14.43
C GLU A 89 -6.52 7.74 13.94
N VAL A 90 -5.68 8.19 13.01
CA VAL A 90 -4.58 7.38 12.45
C VAL A 90 -3.49 7.09 13.49
N SER A 91 -3.21 8.04 14.39
CA SER A 91 -2.36 7.79 15.58
C SER A 91 -2.94 6.66 16.45
N GLY A 92 -4.26 6.58 16.59
CA GLY A 92 -4.94 5.46 17.25
C GLY A 92 -4.72 4.12 16.55
N LEU A 93 -4.76 4.09 15.22
CA LEU A 93 -4.49 2.89 14.42
C LEU A 93 -3.03 2.42 14.56
N ALA A 94 -2.07 3.34 14.60
CA ALA A 94 -0.66 3.03 14.83
C ALA A 94 -0.46 2.33 16.19
N ARG A 95 -1.06 2.87 17.25
CA ARG A 95 -1.04 2.28 18.60
C ARG A 95 -1.57 0.84 18.64
N GLU A 96 -2.58 0.55 17.82
CA GLU A 96 -3.22 -0.76 17.74
C GLU A 96 -2.48 -1.73 16.82
N GLY A 97 -1.37 -1.31 16.19
CA GLY A 97 -0.62 -2.10 15.22
C GLY A 97 -1.39 -2.34 13.91
N ARG A 98 -2.44 -1.56 13.64
CA ARG A 98 -3.33 -1.76 12.46
C ARG A 98 -2.74 -1.24 11.15
N LEU A 99 -1.62 -0.52 11.22
CA LEU A 99 -0.87 -0.05 10.06
C LEU A 99 0.24 -1.04 9.65
N MET A 100 0.58 -1.99 10.53
CA MET A 100 1.66 -2.94 10.30
C MET A 100 1.35 -3.92 9.16
N GLY A 101 2.40 -4.35 8.46
CA GLY A 101 2.28 -5.36 7.40
C GLY A 101 1.69 -4.85 6.10
N PHE A 102 1.48 -3.53 5.96
CA PHE A 102 1.11 -2.89 4.69
C PHE A 102 2.26 -2.04 4.15
N PHE A 103 2.90 -2.53 3.10
CA PHE A 103 4.11 -1.94 2.54
C PHE A 103 3.82 -1.29 1.18
N GLY A 104 4.01 0.03 1.13
CA GLY A 104 4.08 0.78 -0.13
C GLY A 104 5.47 0.72 -0.77
N PRO A 105 5.78 1.65 -1.70
CA PRO A 105 7.13 1.80 -2.25
C PRO A 105 8.18 2.02 -1.16
N GLU A 106 9.32 1.35 -1.28
CA GLU A 106 10.46 1.53 -0.37
C GLU A 106 11.29 2.77 -0.71
N ARG A 107 11.15 3.30 -1.92
CA ARG A 107 11.85 4.49 -2.38
C ARG A 107 10.91 5.43 -3.11
N PRO A 108 11.13 6.74 -3.01
CA PRO A 108 10.27 7.71 -3.68
C PRO A 108 10.16 7.43 -5.16
N GLU A 109 11.25 7.13 -5.86
CA GLU A 109 11.30 6.88 -7.30
C GLU A 109 10.53 5.63 -7.76
N GLU A 110 10.26 4.68 -6.87
CA GLU A 110 9.54 3.45 -7.19
C GLU A 110 8.04 3.72 -7.44
N PRO A 111 7.44 3.13 -8.47
CA PRO A 111 6.00 3.19 -8.66
C PRO A 111 5.28 2.38 -7.57
N SER A 112 4.06 2.77 -7.22
CA SER A 112 3.24 2.02 -6.27
C SER A 112 3.09 0.55 -6.69
N ARG A 113 3.14 -0.39 -5.74
CA ARG A 113 2.79 -1.80 -6.00
C ARG A 113 1.42 -2.17 -5.43
N ILE A 114 0.67 -1.17 -4.98
CA ILE A 114 -0.66 -1.38 -4.40
C ILE A 114 -1.68 -1.42 -5.52
N ALA A 115 -2.49 -2.48 -5.59
CA ALA A 115 -3.69 -2.49 -6.41
C ALA A 115 -4.90 -2.88 -5.57
N ALA A 116 -6.02 -2.20 -5.83
CA ALA A 116 -7.32 -2.54 -5.29
C ALA A 116 -7.93 -3.65 -6.15
N CYS A 117 -8.44 -4.71 -5.52
CA CYS A 117 -8.85 -5.93 -6.20
C CYS A 117 -10.31 -6.25 -5.88
N THR A 118 -11.13 -6.41 -6.93
CA THR A 118 -12.52 -6.84 -6.84
C THR A 118 -12.65 -8.25 -7.38
N MET A 119 -13.18 -9.16 -6.56
CA MET A 119 -13.59 -10.50 -6.96
C MET A 119 -15.10 -10.51 -7.18
N VAL A 120 -15.55 -10.93 -8.36
CA VAL A 120 -16.97 -11.13 -8.66
C VAL A 120 -17.24 -12.62 -8.77
N GLU A 121 -18.10 -13.16 -7.90
CA GLU A 121 -18.49 -14.57 -7.90
C GLU A 121 -19.97 -14.69 -7.53
N ALA A 122 -20.74 -15.43 -8.34
CA ALA A 122 -22.19 -15.53 -8.23
C ALA A 122 -22.89 -14.16 -8.16
N GLY A 123 -22.42 -13.19 -8.95
CA GLY A 123 -22.92 -11.81 -8.96
C GLY A 123 -22.65 -11.01 -7.68
N ARG A 124 -21.83 -11.51 -6.76
CA ARG A 124 -21.42 -10.81 -5.54
C ARG A 124 -20.00 -10.32 -5.64
N GLU A 125 -19.78 -9.09 -5.19
CA GLU A 125 -18.45 -8.49 -5.12
C GLU A 125 -17.81 -8.74 -3.76
N GLN A 126 -16.51 -9.02 -3.77
CA GLN A 126 -15.66 -9.11 -2.59
C GLN A 126 -14.38 -8.31 -2.87
N ARG A 127 -13.94 -7.51 -1.89
CA ARG A 127 -12.82 -6.58 -2.04
C ARG A 127 -11.58 -7.08 -1.31
N PHE A 128 -10.45 -6.84 -1.94
CA PHE A 128 -9.10 -7.16 -1.48
C PHE A 128 -8.15 -6.05 -1.92
N TYR A 129 -6.92 -6.11 -1.45
CA TYR A 129 -5.80 -5.43 -2.11
C TYR A 129 -4.64 -6.40 -2.33
N THR A 130 -3.70 -6.00 -3.18
CA THR A 130 -2.39 -6.62 -3.31
C THR A 130 -1.30 -5.58 -3.09
N MET A 131 -0.17 -5.99 -2.52
CA MET A 131 1.07 -5.19 -2.45
C MET A 131 2.10 -5.63 -3.48
N ASP A 132 1.73 -6.59 -4.34
CA ASP A 132 2.59 -7.25 -5.31
C ASP A 132 2.12 -6.99 -6.75
N PHE A 133 1.47 -5.84 -6.98
CA PHE A 133 1.08 -5.46 -8.33
C PHE A 133 2.29 -5.43 -9.27
N GLY A 134 2.12 -6.01 -10.46
CA GLY A 134 3.19 -6.19 -11.45
C GLY A 134 4.02 -7.47 -11.27
N ARG A 135 3.87 -8.22 -10.16
CA ARG A 135 4.60 -9.48 -9.92
C ARG A 135 3.82 -10.75 -10.28
N PHE A 136 2.52 -10.62 -10.55
CA PHE A 136 1.68 -11.73 -10.99
C PHE A 136 0.75 -11.29 -12.12
N ASN A 137 0.28 -12.27 -12.90
CA ASN A 137 -0.73 -12.05 -13.93
C ASN A 137 -2.14 -12.34 -13.38
N PRO A 138 -3.05 -11.35 -13.28
CA PRO A 138 -4.37 -11.55 -12.69
C PRO A 138 -5.22 -12.61 -13.41
N GLN A 139 -5.16 -12.68 -14.73
CA GLN A 139 -5.89 -13.66 -15.53
C GLN A 139 -5.39 -15.09 -15.28
N HIS A 140 -4.08 -15.26 -15.12
CA HIS A 140 -3.48 -16.54 -14.76
C HIS A 140 -3.84 -16.94 -13.33
N ALA A 141 -3.75 -16.01 -12.38
CA ALA A 141 -4.15 -16.21 -10.99
C ALA A 141 -5.62 -16.67 -10.90
N LEU A 142 -6.53 -15.99 -11.60
CA LEU A 142 -7.95 -16.37 -11.66
C LEU A 142 -8.15 -17.79 -12.19
N LYS A 143 -7.47 -18.17 -13.28
CA LYS A 143 -7.54 -19.53 -13.83
C LYS A 143 -7.08 -20.58 -12.82
N MET A 144 -6.01 -20.30 -12.08
CA MET A 144 -5.51 -21.19 -11.02
C MET A 144 -6.49 -21.30 -9.85
N ALA A 145 -7.06 -20.19 -9.40
CA ALA A 145 -8.07 -20.21 -8.34
C ALA A 145 -9.35 -20.95 -8.74
N ILE A 146 -9.82 -20.82 -9.99
CA ILE A 146 -10.98 -21.58 -10.48
C ILE A 146 -10.68 -23.09 -10.46
N ALA A 147 -9.52 -23.51 -10.94
CA ALA A 147 -9.12 -24.91 -10.94
C ALA A 147 -8.97 -25.47 -9.52
N TYR A 148 -8.33 -24.71 -8.63
CA TYR A 148 -8.11 -25.08 -7.25
C TYR A 148 -9.42 -25.11 -6.44
N GLY A 149 -10.25 -24.08 -6.56
CA GLY A 149 -11.56 -24.00 -5.88
C GLY A 149 -12.43 -25.22 -6.21
N ARG A 150 -12.48 -25.62 -7.48
CA ARG A 150 -13.18 -26.85 -7.91
C ARG A 150 -12.59 -28.11 -7.26
N LYS A 151 -11.25 -28.24 -7.23
CA LYS A 151 -10.58 -29.42 -6.66
C LYS A 151 -10.74 -29.50 -5.14
N ALA A 152 -10.67 -28.37 -4.46
CA ALA A 152 -10.72 -28.27 -3.00
C ALA A 152 -12.15 -28.15 -2.44
N GLY A 153 -13.16 -27.93 -3.30
CA GLY A 153 -14.55 -27.75 -2.87
C GLY A 153 -14.79 -26.43 -2.13
N ILE A 154 -14.04 -25.38 -2.49
CA ILE A 154 -14.16 -24.03 -1.92
C ILE A 154 -14.53 -23.01 -3.01
N SER A 155 -15.02 -21.85 -2.61
CA SER A 155 -15.30 -20.75 -3.55
C SER A 155 -14.04 -20.26 -4.27
N VAL A 156 -14.20 -19.71 -5.47
CA VAL A 156 -13.10 -19.10 -6.23
C VAL A 156 -12.51 -17.93 -5.46
N THR A 157 -13.35 -17.17 -4.75
CA THR A 157 -12.90 -16.09 -3.86
C THR A 157 -11.97 -16.60 -2.76
N GLN A 158 -12.34 -17.70 -2.08
CA GLN A 158 -11.46 -18.34 -1.08
C GLN A 158 -10.17 -18.86 -1.71
N ALA A 159 -10.26 -19.47 -2.89
CA ALA A 159 -9.10 -19.98 -3.62
C ALA A 159 -8.12 -18.84 -4.01
N MET A 160 -8.64 -17.70 -4.49
CA MET A 160 -7.85 -16.52 -4.81
C MET A 160 -7.12 -15.97 -3.58
N ALA A 161 -7.80 -15.92 -2.43
CA ALA A 161 -7.21 -15.47 -1.18
C ALA A 161 -6.15 -16.44 -0.60
N CYS A 162 -6.03 -17.67 -1.14
CA CYS A 162 -4.98 -18.63 -0.79
C CYS A 162 -3.81 -18.65 -1.78
N LEU A 163 -3.88 -17.95 -2.91
CA LEU A 163 -2.77 -17.95 -3.88
C LEU A 163 -1.56 -17.24 -3.29
N THR A 164 -0.37 -17.83 -3.45
CA THR A 164 0.90 -17.24 -3.03
C THR A 164 1.77 -16.89 -4.24
N LEU A 165 2.78 -16.04 -4.02
CA LEU A 165 3.78 -15.72 -5.05
C LEU A 165 4.67 -16.91 -5.41
N ASP A 166 4.91 -17.81 -4.45
CA ASP A 166 5.73 -19.00 -4.62
C ASP A 166 4.89 -20.10 -5.27
N GLN A 167 4.83 -20.08 -6.61
CA GLN A 167 4.16 -21.15 -7.33
C GLN A 167 4.83 -22.51 -6.97
N PRO A 168 4.04 -23.58 -6.70
CA PRO A 168 2.59 -23.70 -6.73
C PRO A 168 1.94 -23.95 -5.36
N GLU A 169 2.38 -23.30 -4.28
CA GLU A 169 1.87 -23.61 -2.93
C GLU A 169 0.76 -22.65 -2.51
N PHE A 170 -0.50 -23.05 -2.71
CA PHE A 170 -1.63 -22.39 -2.07
C PHE A 170 -1.45 -22.39 -0.56
N ALA A 171 -1.65 -21.25 0.09
CA ALA A 171 -1.65 -21.15 1.54
C ALA A 171 -2.76 -22.02 2.14
N ALA A 172 -2.50 -22.59 3.32
CA ALA A 172 -3.45 -23.44 4.03
C ALA A 172 -4.75 -22.70 4.42
N LYS A 173 -4.69 -21.36 4.52
CA LYS A 173 -5.82 -20.50 4.86
C LYS A 173 -5.77 -19.20 4.04
N PRO A 174 -6.94 -18.60 3.73
CA PRO A 174 -7.02 -17.27 3.11
C PRO A 174 -6.20 -16.23 3.87
N GLY A 175 -5.43 -15.41 3.16
CA GLY A 175 -4.60 -14.35 3.74
C GLY A 175 -3.42 -14.86 4.57
N GLY A 176 -3.02 -16.13 4.38
CA GLY A 176 -1.80 -16.67 4.98
C GLY A 176 -0.53 -15.99 4.49
N PRO A 177 0.64 -16.33 5.05
CA PRO A 177 1.91 -15.77 4.64
C PRO A 177 2.14 -15.89 3.13
N ARG A 178 2.71 -14.85 2.51
CA ARG A 178 3.07 -14.81 1.08
C ARG A 178 1.88 -14.86 0.11
N CYS A 179 0.63 -14.72 0.60
CA CYS A 179 -0.53 -14.62 -0.29
C CYS A 179 -0.45 -13.38 -1.17
N ILE A 180 -0.92 -13.47 -2.42
CA ILE A 180 -0.93 -12.34 -3.37
C ILE A 180 -2.06 -11.34 -3.07
N LEU A 181 -3.13 -11.79 -2.43
CA LEU A 181 -4.27 -10.97 -2.03
C LEU A 181 -4.36 -10.90 -0.51
N HIS A 182 -4.67 -9.71 -0.02
CA HIS A 182 -4.77 -9.40 1.40
C HIS A 182 -6.06 -8.62 1.70
N GLY A 183 -6.31 -8.41 2.99
CA GLY A 183 -7.28 -7.44 3.43
C GLY A 183 -8.74 -7.83 3.21
N TRP A 184 -9.06 -9.13 3.11
CA TRP A 184 -10.46 -9.55 3.00
C TRP A 184 -11.29 -8.98 4.15
N GLY A 185 -12.20 -8.06 3.83
CA GLY A 185 -13.07 -7.40 4.80
C GLY A 185 -12.34 -6.49 5.79
N SER A 186 -11.11 -6.05 5.47
CA SER A 186 -10.35 -5.14 6.33
C SER A 186 -10.72 -3.68 6.08
N GLU A 187 -10.63 -2.85 7.12
CA GLU A 187 -10.85 -1.40 7.02
C GLU A 187 -9.87 -0.75 6.03
N LEU A 188 -8.64 -1.27 5.92
CA LEU A 188 -7.64 -0.77 4.98
C LEU A 188 -8.04 -0.99 3.53
N THR A 189 -8.66 -2.15 3.22
CA THR A 189 -9.22 -2.39 1.88
C THR A 189 -10.28 -1.36 1.56
N GLU A 190 -11.22 -1.12 2.48
CA GLU A 190 -12.26 -0.11 2.23
C GLU A 190 -11.67 1.30 2.08
N ALA A 191 -10.65 1.66 2.86
CA ALA A 191 -9.94 2.92 2.70
C ALA A 191 -9.29 3.06 1.30
N LEU A 192 -8.68 1.98 0.77
CA LEU A 192 -8.13 1.97 -0.58
C LEU A 192 -9.20 2.21 -1.66
N PHE A 193 -10.40 1.64 -1.49
CA PHE A 193 -11.52 1.83 -2.42
C PHE A 193 -12.20 3.20 -2.28
N GLN A 194 -11.97 3.92 -1.17
CA GLN A 194 -12.46 5.28 -0.97
C GLN A 194 -11.52 6.34 -1.55
N LEU A 195 -10.31 5.96 -1.95
CA LEU A 195 -9.36 6.91 -2.52
C LEU A 195 -9.88 7.48 -3.84
N PRO A 196 -9.62 8.78 -4.13
CA PRO A 196 -9.88 9.35 -5.44
C PRO A 196 -9.20 8.55 -6.57
N ALA A 197 -9.87 8.44 -7.72
CA ALA A 197 -9.37 7.65 -8.85
C ALA A 197 -8.05 8.18 -9.45
N ASP A 198 -7.72 9.45 -9.18
CA ASP A 198 -6.49 10.12 -9.57
C ASP A 198 -5.39 10.06 -8.50
N CYS A 199 -5.62 9.34 -7.38
CA CYS A 199 -4.62 9.13 -6.35
C CYS A 199 -3.55 8.11 -6.80
N PRO A 200 -2.27 8.53 -6.98
CA PRO A 200 -1.23 7.65 -7.53
C PRO A 200 -0.81 6.50 -6.59
N ALA A 201 -1.27 6.52 -5.33
CA ALA A 201 -1.04 5.47 -4.37
C ALA A 201 -1.62 4.12 -4.81
N VAL A 202 -2.73 4.11 -5.55
CA VAL A 202 -3.30 2.88 -6.13
C VAL A 202 -2.84 2.77 -7.57
N ALA A 203 -1.97 1.80 -7.85
CA ALA A 203 -1.39 1.56 -9.16
C ALA A 203 -2.42 1.07 -10.19
N ALA A 204 -3.40 0.30 -9.75
CA ALA A 204 -4.47 -0.22 -10.59
C ALA A 204 -5.67 -0.68 -9.77
N HIS A 205 -6.81 -0.77 -10.46
CA HIS A 205 -7.96 -1.53 -10.02
C HIS A 205 -8.04 -2.82 -10.85
N ILE A 206 -8.01 -3.97 -10.16
CA ILE A 206 -8.10 -5.29 -10.78
C ILE A 206 -9.50 -5.83 -10.53
N THR A 207 -10.19 -6.24 -11.59
CA THR A 207 -11.50 -6.90 -11.49
C THR A 207 -11.37 -8.33 -12.00
N CYS A 208 -11.49 -9.30 -11.10
CA CYS A 208 -11.47 -10.72 -11.40
C CYS A 208 -12.91 -11.25 -11.34
N ASN A 209 -13.52 -11.47 -12.51
CA ASN A 209 -14.86 -12.01 -12.62
C ASN A 209 -14.81 -13.53 -12.79
N ALA A 210 -15.09 -14.26 -11.72
CA ALA A 210 -15.10 -15.72 -11.70
C ALA A 210 -16.25 -16.32 -12.51
N ASP A 211 -17.39 -15.64 -12.58
CA ASP A 211 -18.56 -16.06 -13.36
C ASP A 211 -18.27 -16.08 -14.86
N LEU A 212 -17.44 -15.13 -15.32
CA LEU A 212 -17.01 -15.01 -16.72
C LEU A 212 -15.64 -15.64 -16.99
N GLY A 213 -14.86 -15.93 -15.95
CA GLY A 213 -13.48 -16.41 -16.05
C GLY A 213 -12.49 -15.39 -16.60
N ILE A 214 -12.80 -14.08 -16.47
CA ILE A 214 -12.02 -12.97 -17.04
C ILE A 214 -11.47 -12.09 -15.93
N ALA A 215 -10.22 -11.65 -16.07
CA ALA A 215 -9.63 -10.62 -15.23
C ALA A 215 -9.29 -9.37 -16.06
N GLU A 216 -9.72 -8.21 -15.57
CA GLU A 216 -9.48 -6.90 -16.16
C GLU A 216 -8.60 -6.05 -15.23
N VAL A 217 -7.77 -5.19 -15.81
CA VAL A 217 -6.86 -4.31 -15.07
C VAL A 217 -7.02 -2.89 -15.59
N ALA A 218 -7.53 -2.00 -14.74
CA ALA A 218 -7.58 -0.57 -14.98
C ALA A 218 -6.37 0.11 -14.33
N TYR A 219 -5.36 0.42 -15.14
CA TYR A 219 -4.11 1.04 -14.68
C TYR A 219 -4.30 2.53 -14.35
N HIS A 220 -3.64 2.99 -13.29
CA HIS A 220 -3.50 4.41 -13.04
C HIS A 220 -2.54 5.04 -14.08
N PRO A 221 -2.90 6.15 -14.76
CA PRO A 221 -2.09 6.73 -15.83
C PRO A 221 -0.64 7.07 -15.41
N LEU A 222 -0.47 7.77 -14.28
CA LEU A 222 0.85 8.12 -13.77
C LEU A 222 1.70 6.89 -13.38
N TRP A 223 1.08 5.77 -13.04
CA TRP A 223 1.81 4.54 -12.76
C TRP A 223 2.40 3.96 -14.04
N LEU A 224 1.61 3.96 -15.12
CA LEU A 224 2.03 3.49 -16.43
C LEU A 224 3.22 4.30 -16.97
N GLU A 225 3.16 5.62 -16.86
CA GLU A 225 4.26 6.52 -17.25
C GLU A 225 5.55 6.24 -16.46
N ARG A 226 5.43 6.12 -15.12
CA ARG A 226 6.58 5.88 -14.23
C ARG A 226 7.20 4.51 -14.46
N SER A 227 6.40 3.47 -14.65
CA SER A 227 6.88 2.10 -14.90
C SER A 227 7.60 1.97 -16.24
N GLN A 228 7.08 2.60 -17.30
CA GLN A 228 7.73 2.62 -18.62
C GLN A 228 9.05 3.40 -18.60
N SER A 229 9.09 4.53 -17.90
CA SER A 229 10.32 5.33 -17.73
C SER A 229 11.41 4.53 -17.01
N GLN A 230 11.06 3.75 -15.98
CA GLN A 230 12.02 2.87 -15.29
C GLN A 230 12.52 1.72 -16.18
N ALA A 231 11.63 1.07 -16.94
CA ALA A 231 12.01 0.00 -17.85
C ALA A 231 12.98 0.49 -18.94
N SER A 232 12.83 1.73 -19.41
CA SER A 232 13.72 2.34 -20.40
C SER A 232 15.11 2.72 -19.86
N MET A 233 15.28 2.81 -18.53
CA MET A 233 16.55 3.15 -17.88
C MET A 233 17.35 1.93 -17.42
N GLN A 234 16.84 0.71 -17.55
CA GLN A 234 17.64 -0.51 -17.35
C GLN A 234 18.44 -0.80 -18.63
N PRO A 235 19.79 -0.71 -18.63
CA PRO A 235 20.59 -1.18 -19.75
C PRO A 235 20.36 -2.69 -19.90
N GLN A 236 20.22 -3.16 -21.12
CA GLN A 236 20.31 -4.59 -21.43
C GLN A 236 21.67 -5.09 -20.90
N MET A 237 21.66 -5.87 -19.82
CA MET A 237 22.81 -6.65 -19.37
C MET A 237 22.92 -7.92 -20.20
#